data_AF-A0A072N827-F1
#
_entry.id   AF-A0A072N827-F1
#
_cell.length_a   1.000
_cell.length_b   1.000
_cell.length_c   1.000
_cell.angle_alpha   90.00
_cell.angle_beta   90.00
_cell.angle_gamma   90.00
#
_symmetry.space_group_name_H-M   'P 1'
#
loop_
_entity.id
_entity.type
_entity.pdbx_description
1 polymer ?
#
loop_
_entity_poly.entity_id
_entity_poly.type
_entity_poly.pdbx_seq_one_letter_code
_entity_poly.pdbx_strand_id
1 'polypeptide(L)'
;MTDQVPTEYVRFRGKSYILLAADKSLFSLWDHDIHPEDTDSSNWAGFVAHFDIHDEQLYLGYLTVGHTPPRRKRIHRTWYQERSELDALMDEALGDYTLPPLNGIEATDAGMGYWHYQNINLALDYTGTITLGGESPEEQKNHLELVLEQGRVIAWKTVPAPAPDSLFVEETGGFGLDPLDDDDEPPQPI
;
A
#
# COMPACT_ATOMS: atom_id res chain seq x y z
N MET A 1 7.30 6.97 12.12
CA MET A 1 6.49 7.55 11.04
C MET A 1 6.74 6.65 9.85
N THR A 2 5.97 5.57 9.70
CA THR A 2 6.16 4.60 8.62
C THR A 2 5.46 5.14 7.40
N ASP A 3 6.25 5.63 6.44
CA ASP A 3 5.84 5.77 5.05
C ASP A 3 5.32 4.41 4.59
N GLN A 4 4.00 4.24 4.67
CA GLN A 4 3.33 3.16 3.98
C GLN A 4 3.36 3.55 2.50
N VAL A 5 4.20 2.86 1.74
CA VAL A 5 4.16 2.92 0.27
C VAL A 5 2.73 2.54 -0.14
N PRO A 6 1.98 3.40 -0.85
CA PRO A 6 0.72 2.98 -1.45
C PRO A 6 1.07 1.97 -2.54
N THR A 7 1.03 0.68 -2.21
CA THR A 7 1.35 -0.41 -3.14
C THR A 7 0.17 -0.72 -4.06
N GLU A 8 -0.64 0.29 -4.38
CA GLU A 8 -1.75 0.16 -5.32
C GLU A 8 -1.24 0.45 -6.72
N TYR A 9 -1.48 -0.51 -7.63
CA TYR A 9 -1.07 -0.38 -9.02
C TYR A 9 -2.30 -0.13 -9.89
N VAL A 10 -2.16 0.78 -10.85
CA VAL A 10 -3.20 1.09 -11.83
C VAL A 10 -2.64 0.85 -13.22
N ARG A 11 -3.27 -0.03 -13.99
CA ARG A 11 -2.95 -0.22 -15.39
C ARG A 11 -3.83 0.68 -16.24
N PHE A 12 -3.22 1.53 -17.06
CA PHE A 12 -3.94 2.38 -18.01
C PHE A 12 -3.28 2.30 -19.38
N ARG A 13 -4.08 2.04 -20.43
CA ARG A 13 -3.63 1.96 -21.83
C ARG A 13 -2.42 1.04 -22.02
N GLY A 14 -2.42 -0.10 -21.34
CA GLY A 14 -1.38 -1.12 -21.43
C GLY A 14 -0.11 -0.84 -20.62
N LYS A 15 -0.02 0.30 -19.93
CA LYS A 15 1.09 0.64 -19.03
C LYS A 15 0.68 0.52 -17.57
N SER A 16 1.59 0.07 -16.72
CA SER A 16 1.41 0.02 -15.26
C SER A 16 1.90 1.31 -14.63
N TYR A 17 1.18 1.78 -13.62
CA TYR A 17 1.48 2.96 -12.84
C TYR A 17 1.30 2.67 -11.36
N ILE A 18 1.99 3.44 -10.53
CA ILE A 18 1.78 3.48 -9.08
C ILE A 18 0.70 4.52 -8.78
N LEU A 19 -0.28 4.20 -7.95
CA LEU A 19 -1.24 5.19 -7.47
C LEU A 19 -0.54 6.11 -6.45
N LEU A 20 -0.40 7.38 -6.78
CA LEU A 20 0.23 8.37 -5.91
C LEU A 20 -0.79 9.08 -5.01
N ALA A 21 -1.97 9.39 -5.57
CA ALA A 21 -3.04 10.06 -4.85
C ALA A 21 -4.39 9.77 -5.50
N ALA A 22 -5.44 9.86 -4.69
CA ALA A 22 -6.83 9.85 -5.13
C ALA A 22 -7.64 10.77 -4.21
N ASP A 23 -8.66 11.45 -4.74
CA ASP A 23 -9.53 12.32 -3.92
C ASP A 23 -10.24 11.55 -2.78
N LYS A 24 -10.49 10.25 -2.99
CA LYS A 24 -11.14 9.31 -2.09
C LYS A 24 -10.55 7.91 -2.33
N SER A 25 -10.79 6.99 -1.40
CA SER A 25 -10.46 5.57 -1.64
C SER A 25 -11.14 5.06 -2.90
N LEU A 26 -10.40 4.33 -3.74
CA LEU A 26 -10.94 3.71 -4.96
C LEU A 26 -11.84 2.52 -4.65
N PHE A 27 -11.58 1.85 -3.52
CA PHE A 27 -12.23 0.62 -3.11
C PHE A 27 -12.24 0.50 -1.58
N SER A 28 -13.23 -0.20 -1.03
CA SER A 28 -13.39 -0.45 0.41
C SER A 28 -13.71 -1.91 0.64
N LEU A 29 -12.88 -2.62 1.41
CA LEU A 29 -13.17 -4.02 1.79
C LEU A 29 -14.45 -4.17 2.61
N TRP A 30 -14.77 -3.16 3.43
CA TRP A 30 -15.90 -3.15 4.35
C TRP A 30 -17.23 -3.13 3.59
N ASP A 31 -17.26 -2.57 2.38
CA ASP A 31 -18.45 -2.56 1.53
C ASP A 31 -18.76 -3.96 0.97
N HIS A 32 -17.81 -4.91 1.14
CA HIS A 32 -17.88 -6.28 0.66
C HIS A 32 -17.78 -7.31 1.80
N ASP A 33 -18.03 -6.91 3.05
CA ASP A 33 -17.97 -7.76 4.24
C ASP A 33 -16.61 -8.49 4.43
N ILE A 34 -15.53 -7.92 3.87
CA ILE A 34 -14.17 -8.40 4.04
C ILE A 34 -13.52 -7.65 5.21
N HIS A 35 -13.15 -8.39 6.26
CA HIS A 35 -12.57 -7.83 7.47
C HIS A 35 -11.16 -8.39 7.71
N PRO A 36 -10.09 -7.64 7.38
CA PRO A 36 -8.72 -8.07 7.68
C PRO A 36 -8.49 -8.07 9.19
N GLU A 37 -7.67 -9.00 9.69
CA GLU A 37 -7.55 -9.29 11.12
C GLU A 37 -6.70 -8.30 11.92
N ASP A 38 -5.95 -7.39 11.30
CA ASP A 38 -5.08 -6.48 12.05
C ASP A 38 -4.97 -5.09 11.41
N THR A 39 -5.49 -4.08 12.12
CA THR A 39 -5.19 -2.66 11.89
C THR A 39 -3.88 -2.23 12.58
N ASP A 40 -3.11 -3.16 13.17
CA ASP A 40 -1.91 -2.83 13.94
C ASP A 40 -0.62 -2.78 13.10
N SER A 41 0.12 -1.73 13.37
CA SER A 41 1.02 -0.96 12.50
C SER A 41 2.33 -1.61 12.02
N SER A 42 2.51 -2.93 12.15
CA SER A 42 3.80 -3.59 11.88
C SER A 42 3.74 -4.80 10.95
N ASN A 43 2.54 -5.20 10.52
CA ASN A 43 2.33 -6.37 9.67
C ASN A 43 1.73 -5.88 8.35
N TRP A 44 2.14 -6.45 7.21
CA TRP A 44 1.55 -6.21 5.88
C TRP A 44 0.08 -6.70 5.76
N ALA A 45 -0.70 -6.67 6.84
CA ALA A 45 -1.99 -7.33 7.02
C ALA A 45 -3.23 -6.46 6.68
N GLY A 46 -3.06 -5.42 5.86
CA GLY A 46 -4.19 -4.64 5.35
C GLY A 46 -4.81 -5.33 4.14
N PHE A 47 -4.46 -4.83 2.95
CA PHE A 47 -4.73 -5.47 1.66
C PHE A 47 -3.90 -4.75 0.58
N VAL A 48 -3.83 -5.34 -0.60
CA VAL A 48 -3.24 -4.71 -1.79
C VAL A 48 -4.24 -4.85 -2.94
N ALA A 49 -4.66 -3.72 -3.52
CA ALA A 49 -5.56 -3.68 -4.65
C ALA A 49 -4.81 -3.31 -5.94
N HIS A 50 -5.10 -4.05 -7.01
CA HIS A 50 -4.63 -3.72 -8.35
C HIS A 50 -5.82 -3.38 -9.22
N PHE A 51 -5.74 -2.22 -9.85
CA PHE A 51 -6.78 -1.67 -10.69
C PHE A 51 -6.38 -1.74 -12.15
N ASP A 52 -7.36 -1.99 -13.00
CA ASP A 52 -7.20 -1.96 -14.45
C ASP A 52 -8.21 -0.98 -15.03
N ILE A 53 -7.75 -0.11 -15.92
CA ILE A 53 -8.61 0.74 -16.73
C ILE A 53 -8.54 0.25 -18.16
N HIS A 54 -9.64 -0.34 -18.62
CA HIS A 54 -9.86 -0.74 -20.00
C HIS A 54 -11.22 -0.26 -20.48
N ASP A 55 -11.33 0.04 -21.78
CA ASP A 55 -12.53 0.64 -22.37
C ASP A 55 -13.01 1.90 -21.62
N GLU A 56 -12.03 2.67 -21.12
CA GLU A 56 -12.22 3.87 -20.30
C GLU A 56 -12.95 3.64 -18.97
N GLN A 57 -13.19 2.39 -18.56
CA GLN A 57 -13.82 2.05 -17.29
C GLN A 57 -12.79 1.50 -16.30
N LEU A 58 -12.89 1.92 -15.04
CA LEU A 58 -12.08 1.47 -13.91
C LEU A 58 -12.63 0.17 -13.32
N TYR A 59 -11.74 -0.80 -13.14
CA TYR A 59 -12.02 -2.10 -12.54
C TYR A 59 -11.04 -2.43 -11.43
N LEU A 60 -11.51 -3.14 -10.41
CA LEU A 60 -10.65 -3.93 -9.53
C LEU A 60 -10.36 -5.26 -10.22
N GLY A 61 -9.08 -5.52 -10.53
CA GLY A 61 -8.63 -6.72 -11.24
C GLY A 61 -8.12 -7.81 -10.30
N TYR A 62 -7.40 -7.40 -9.26
CA TYR A 62 -6.75 -8.31 -8.31
C TYR A 62 -6.72 -7.70 -6.90
N LEU A 63 -6.89 -8.55 -5.89
CA LEU A 63 -6.89 -8.15 -4.48
C LEU A 63 -6.14 -9.20 -3.64
N THR A 64 -5.15 -8.76 -2.87
CA THR A 64 -4.54 -9.55 -1.80
C THR A 64 -5.07 -9.06 -0.46
N VAL A 65 -5.53 -9.96 0.40
CA VAL A 65 -6.02 -9.65 1.75
C VAL A 65 -5.17 -10.39 2.78
N GLY A 66 -4.72 -9.69 3.81
CA GLY A 66 -4.14 -10.32 4.98
C GLY A 66 -5.24 -10.90 5.86
N HIS A 67 -5.32 -12.22 5.95
CA HIS A 67 -6.30 -12.93 6.77
C HIS A 67 -5.71 -14.25 7.28
N THR A 68 -5.57 -14.39 8.60
CA THR A 68 -5.08 -15.62 9.23
C THR A 68 -6.20 -16.26 10.04
N PRO A 69 -7.04 -17.13 9.41
CA PRO A 69 -8.17 -17.73 10.10
C PRO A 69 -7.76 -18.22 11.49
N PRO A 70 -8.52 -17.87 12.55
CA PRO A 70 -8.11 -18.12 13.92
C PRO A 70 -7.72 -19.58 14.04
N ARG A 71 -6.42 -19.82 14.28
CA ARG A 71 -5.92 -21.18 14.47
C ARG A 71 -6.73 -21.77 15.60
N ARG A 72 -7.47 -22.86 15.33
CA ARG A 72 -8.02 -23.72 16.39
C ARG A 72 -6.88 -23.93 17.37
N LYS A 73 -6.93 -23.28 18.54
CA LYS A 73 -5.92 -23.51 19.57
C LYS A 73 -6.04 -24.99 19.84
N ARG A 74 -5.03 -25.78 19.42
CA ARG A 74 -4.80 -27.07 20.04
C ARG A 74 -4.52 -26.73 21.49
N ILE A 75 -5.57 -26.71 22.31
CA ILE A 75 -5.46 -26.58 23.75
C ILE A 75 -4.43 -27.62 24.12
N HIS A 76 -3.27 -27.17 24.59
CA HIS A 76 -2.22 -28.05 25.09
C HIS A 76 -2.78 -28.62 26.39
N ARG A 77 -3.58 -29.69 26.25
CA ARG A 77 -4.24 -30.34 27.37
C ARG A 77 -3.17 -30.90 28.29
N THR A 78 -3.05 -30.33 29.48
CA THR A 78 -2.82 -31.17 30.65
C THR A 78 -4.11 -31.96 30.87
N TRP A 79 -3.99 -33.24 31.20
CA TRP A 79 -5.06 -34.26 31.20
C TRP A 79 -6.29 -34.00 32.11
N TYR A 80 -6.44 -32.80 32.69
CA TYR A 80 -7.36 -32.51 33.79
C TYR A 80 -8.25 -31.26 33.63
N GLN A 81 -8.23 -30.56 32.49
CA GLN A 81 -9.18 -29.44 32.28
C GLN A 81 -10.35 -29.89 31.40
N GLU A 82 -11.52 -30.05 32.04
CA GLU A 82 -12.79 -30.16 31.33
C GLU A 82 -13.02 -28.87 30.52
N ARG A 83 -13.45 -29.04 29.27
CA ARG A 83 -13.73 -27.94 28.35
C ARG A 83 -14.92 -27.15 28.90
N SER A 84 -14.79 -25.85 29.15
CA SER A 84 -15.95 -25.04 29.53
C SER A 84 -16.89 -24.93 28.32
N GLU A 85 -18.20 -24.87 28.56
CA GLU A 85 -19.19 -24.64 27.50
C GLU A 85 -18.94 -23.32 26.76
N LEU A 86 -18.37 -22.32 27.46
CA LEU A 86 -17.99 -21.03 26.89
C LEU A 86 -16.84 -21.16 25.87
N ASP A 87 -15.85 -22.03 26.15
CA ASP A 87 -14.75 -22.29 25.22
C ASP A 87 -15.23 -23.03 23.97
N ALA A 88 -16.20 -23.95 24.12
CA ALA A 88 -16.80 -24.63 22.98
C ALA A 88 -17.62 -23.66 22.10
N LEU A 89 -18.37 -22.75 22.74
CA LEU A 89 -19.16 -21.73 22.03
C LEU A 89 -18.25 -20.71 21.31
N MET A 90 -17.11 -20.37 21.91
CA MET A 90 -16.13 -19.47 21.30
C MET A 90 -15.35 -20.13 20.16
N ASP A 91 -14.99 -21.41 20.27
CA ASP A 91 -14.38 -22.16 19.16
C ASP A 91 -15.35 -22.36 17.98
N GLU A 92 -16.66 -22.46 18.25
CA GLU A 92 -17.71 -22.57 17.23
C GLU A 92 -18.05 -21.20 16.61
N ALA A 93 -17.95 -20.12 17.38
CA ALA A 93 -18.15 -18.75 16.89
C ALA A 93 -16.92 -18.17 16.15
N LEU A 94 -15.70 -18.56 16.53
CA LEU A 94 -14.46 -18.22 15.79
C LEU A 94 -14.15 -19.24 14.66
N GLY A 95 -14.82 -20.39 14.66
CA GLY A 95 -14.64 -21.41 13.64
C GLY A 95 -15.16 -20.95 12.29
N ASP A 96 -14.27 -20.80 11.33
CA ASP A 96 -14.57 -20.78 9.89
C ASP A 96 -14.97 -19.42 9.29
N TYR A 97 -14.53 -18.27 9.83
CA TYR A 97 -14.58 -17.03 9.04
C TYR A 97 -13.69 -17.20 7.80
N THR A 98 -14.37 -17.43 6.68
CA THR A 98 -13.84 -17.52 5.34
C THR A 98 -14.17 -16.23 4.62
N LEU A 99 -13.21 -15.73 3.86
CA LEU A 99 -13.42 -14.49 3.13
C LEU A 99 -14.57 -14.66 2.14
N PRO A 100 -15.54 -13.72 2.09
CA PRO A 100 -16.69 -13.84 1.20
C PRO A 100 -16.26 -13.75 -0.27
N PRO A 101 -17.00 -14.36 -1.21
CA PRO A 101 -16.70 -14.21 -2.62
C PRO A 101 -16.85 -12.74 -3.06
N LEU A 102 -15.87 -12.23 -3.80
CA LEU A 102 -15.86 -10.86 -4.33
C LEU A 102 -16.19 -10.90 -5.82
N ASN A 103 -17.30 -10.30 -6.22
CA ASN A 103 -17.81 -10.35 -7.59
C ASN A 103 -17.94 -11.79 -8.15
N GLY A 104 -18.33 -12.74 -7.29
CA GLY A 104 -18.43 -14.16 -7.65
C GLY A 104 -17.11 -14.92 -7.69
N ILE A 105 -15.99 -14.29 -7.35
CA ILE A 105 -14.67 -14.93 -7.25
C ILE A 105 -14.40 -15.32 -5.80
N GLU A 106 -14.08 -16.58 -5.57
CA GLU A 106 -13.66 -17.09 -4.27
C GLU A 106 -12.19 -16.73 -3.97
N ALA A 107 -11.91 -16.43 -2.71
CA ALA A 107 -10.54 -16.21 -2.24
C ALA A 107 -9.73 -17.51 -2.28
N THR A 108 -8.49 -17.44 -2.77
CA THR A 108 -7.54 -18.57 -2.76
C THR A 108 -6.45 -18.32 -1.73
N ASP A 109 -6.15 -19.33 -0.90
CA ASP A 109 -5.05 -19.27 0.07
C ASP A 109 -3.71 -19.15 -0.67
N ALA A 110 -2.98 -18.07 -0.38
CA ALA A 110 -1.65 -17.78 -0.91
C ALA A 110 -0.51 -18.17 0.05
N GLY A 111 -0.86 -18.71 1.22
CA GLY A 111 0.06 -19.06 2.29
C GLY A 111 0.41 -17.86 3.18
N MET A 112 1.02 -18.16 4.32
CA MET A 112 1.50 -17.18 5.31
C MET A 112 0.44 -16.17 5.78
N GLY A 113 -0.85 -16.54 5.75
CA GLY A 113 -1.94 -15.65 6.17
C GLY A 113 -2.36 -14.64 5.10
N TYR A 114 -2.08 -14.88 3.83
CA TYR A 114 -2.56 -14.07 2.71
C TYR A 114 -3.53 -14.85 1.85
N TRP A 115 -4.52 -14.13 1.31
CA TRP A 115 -5.53 -14.65 0.43
C TRP A 115 -5.64 -13.78 -0.81
N HIS A 116 -5.83 -14.39 -1.97
CA HIS A 116 -5.87 -13.71 -3.25
C HIS A 116 -7.24 -13.87 -3.92
N TYR A 117 -7.73 -12.77 -4.49
CA TYR A 117 -8.77 -12.77 -5.50
C TYR A 117 -8.15 -12.42 -6.84
N GLN A 118 -8.27 -13.32 -7.80
CA GLN A 118 -7.73 -13.18 -9.16
C GLN A 118 -8.86 -13.03 -10.16
N ASN A 119 -8.67 -12.19 -11.17
CA ASN A 119 -9.64 -11.97 -12.25
C ASN A 119 -11.01 -11.49 -11.73
N ILE A 120 -11.00 -10.56 -10.76
CA ILE A 120 -12.21 -10.06 -10.11
C ILE A 120 -13.11 -9.35 -11.12
N ASN A 121 -12.54 -8.51 -11.98
CA ASN A 121 -13.25 -7.74 -13.00
C ASN A 121 -14.47 -6.97 -12.45
N LEU A 122 -14.33 -6.40 -11.25
CA LEU A 122 -15.38 -5.62 -10.60
C LEU A 122 -15.30 -4.17 -11.08
N ALA A 123 -16.33 -3.72 -11.81
CA ALA A 123 -16.44 -2.33 -12.22
C ALA A 123 -16.65 -1.44 -10.99
N LEU A 124 -15.87 -0.37 -10.87
CA LEU A 124 -15.96 0.59 -9.79
C LEU A 124 -16.72 1.83 -10.27
N ASP A 125 -17.43 2.52 -9.39
CA ASP A 125 -18.21 3.74 -9.69
C ASP A 125 -17.52 5.03 -9.20
N TYR A 126 -16.20 4.97 -9.04
CA TYR A 126 -15.38 6.07 -8.53
C TYR A 126 -15.60 7.38 -9.29
N THR A 127 -15.79 8.47 -8.54
CA THR A 127 -15.90 9.82 -9.10
C THR A 127 -14.91 10.74 -8.40
N GLY A 128 -13.97 11.30 -9.15
CA GLY A 128 -12.87 12.11 -8.63
C GLY A 128 -11.64 12.08 -9.53
N THR A 129 -10.55 12.63 -9.04
CA THR A 129 -9.25 12.64 -9.71
C THR A 129 -8.31 11.65 -9.04
N ILE A 130 -7.60 10.86 -9.86
CA ILE A 130 -6.46 10.05 -9.43
C ILE A 130 -5.18 10.52 -10.10
N THR A 131 -4.09 10.46 -9.34
CA THR A 131 -2.74 10.82 -9.77
C THR A 131 -1.89 9.57 -9.80
N LEU A 132 -1.31 9.29 -10.96
CA LEU A 132 -0.55 8.09 -11.25
C LEU A 132 0.92 8.45 -11.53
N GLY A 133 1.84 7.69 -10.95
CA GLY A 133 3.28 7.83 -11.12
C GLY A 133 3.86 6.68 -11.93
N GLY A 134 4.95 6.94 -12.65
CA GLY A 134 5.73 5.88 -13.28
C GLY A 134 6.48 5.03 -12.25
N GLU A 135 6.79 3.78 -12.61
CA GLU A 135 7.53 2.85 -11.75
C GLU A 135 9.02 3.19 -11.70
N SER A 136 9.56 3.77 -12.77
CA SER A 136 10.98 4.12 -12.87
C SER A 136 11.26 5.59 -12.54
N PRO A 137 12.47 5.93 -12.03
CA PRO A 137 12.84 7.32 -11.74
C PRO A 137 12.77 8.27 -12.95
N GLU A 138 12.97 7.74 -14.16
CA GLU A 138 12.85 8.54 -15.39
C GLU A 138 11.39 8.87 -15.72
N GLU A 139 10.46 7.96 -15.43
CA GLU A 139 9.03 8.15 -15.63
C GLU A 139 8.38 8.99 -14.52
N GLN A 140 8.99 9.02 -13.32
CA GLN A 140 8.58 9.89 -12.22
C GLN A 140 8.81 11.39 -12.49
N LYS A 141 9.36 11.78 -13.64
CA LYS A 141 9.43 13.20 -14.06
C LYS A 141 8.06 13.81 -14.35
N ASN A 142 7.09 12.97 -14.70
CA ASN A 142 5.73 13.39 -14.96
C ASN A 142 4.75 12.48 -14.23
N HIS A 143 3.65 13.05 -13.74
CA HIS A 143 2.51 12.30 -13.26
C HIS A 143 1.40 12.31 -14.31
N LEU A 144 0.55 11.30 -14.27
CA LEU A 144 -0.65 11.20 -15.07
C LEU A 144 -1.85 11.44 -14.16
N GLU A 145 -2.58 12.53 -14.41
CA GLU A 145 -3.85 12.81 -13.74
C GLU A 145 -5.00 12.27 -14.59
N LEU A 146 -5.85 11.44 -14.00
CA LEU A 146 -7.07 10.93 -14.60
C LEU A 146 -8.27 11.49 -13.85
N VAL A 147 -9.24 12.03 -14.58
CA VAL A 147 -10.52 12.45 -14.03
C VAL A 147 -11.56 11.40 -14.37
N LEU A 148 -12.22 10.87 -13.34
CA LEU A 148 -13.21 9.81 -13.46
C LEU A 148 -14.59 10.29 -13.01
N GLU A 149 -15.61 9.83 -13.71
CA GLU A 149 -17.01 9.98 -13.35
C GLU A 149 -17.70 8.62 -13.47
N GLN A 150 -18.26 8.11 -12.37
CA GLN A 150 -18.87 6.77 -12.30
C GLN A 150 -17.93 5.66 -12.81
N GLY A 151 -16.65 5.78 -12.45
CA GLY A 151 -15.57 4.89 -12.87
C GLY A 151 -15.11 5.07 -14.31
N ARG A 152 -15.71 5.96 -15.09
CA ARG A 152 -15.30 6.24 -16.46
C ARG A 152 -14.30 7.36 -16.53
N VAL A 153 -13.19 7.17 -17.24
CA VAL A 153 -12.21 8.21 -17.53
C VAL A 153 -12.83 9.20 -18.51
N ILE A 154 -13.15 10.40 -18.04
CA ILE A 154 -13.71 11.48 -18.86
C ILE A 154 -12.65 12.45 -19.35
N ALA A 155 -11.51 12.53 -18.65
CA ALA A 155 -10.37 13.35 -19.05
C ALA A 155 -9.08 12.79 -18.46
N TRP A 156 -7.96 13.12 -19.10
CA TRP A 156 -6.64 12.83 -18.57
C TRP A 156 -5.63 13.86 -19.08
N LYS A 157 -4.58 14.10 -18.29
CA LYS A 157 -3.46 14.95 -18.69
C LYS A 157 -2.19 14.49 -18.00
N THR A 158 -1.07 14.81 -18.63
CA THR A 158 0.25 14.64 -18.04
C THR A 158 0.65 15.96 -17.37
N VAL A 159 1.06 15.89 -16.11
CA VAL A 159 1.56 17.02 -15.34
C VAL A 159 3.01 16.75 -14.93
N PRO A 160 3.88 17.78 -14.87
CA PRO A 160 5.22 17.59 -14.33
C PRO A 160 5.12 17.17 -12.86
N ALA A 161 5.95 16.21 -12.46
CA ALA A 161 6.07 15.87 -11.05
C ALA A 161 6.58 17.09 -10.27
N PRO A 162 6.13 17.30 -9.01
CA PRO A 162 6.73 18.31 -8.17
C PRO A 162 8.23 18.06 -8.11
N ALA A 163 9.04 19.10 -8.35
CA ALA A 163 10.48 18.99 -8.15
C ALA A 163 10.69 18.46 -6.73
N PRO A 164 11.57 17.45 -6.53
CA PRO A 164 11.93 17.07 -5.17
C PRO A 164 12.35 18.35 -4.48
N ASP A 165 11.71 18.68 -3.36
CA ASP A 165 12.12 19.82 -2.56
C ASP A 165 13.61 19.66 -2.40
N SER A 166 14.34 20.61 -2.99
CA SER A 166 15.76 20.69 -2.81
C SER A 166 15.86 20.98 -1.33
N LEU A 167 16.13 19.95 -0.52
CA LEU A 167 16.54 20.16 0.85
C LEU A 167 17.65 21.18 0.71
N PHE A 168 17.37 22.39 1.19
CA PHE A 168 18.36 23.40 1.41
C PHE A 168 19.41 22.72 2.28
N VAL A 169 20.45 22.21 1.64
CA VAL A 169 21.76 22.18 2.26
C VAL A 169 22.08 23.65 2.37
N GLU A 170 21.72 24.26 3.50
CA GLU A 170 22.51 25.38 3.98
C GLU A 170 23.94 24.85 3.97
N GLU A 171 24.71 25.27 2.97
CA GLU A 171 26.15 25.30 3.04
C GLU A 171 26.49 26.08 4.30
N THR A 172 26.56 25.37 5.42
CA THR A 172 27.20 25.86 6.61
C THR A 172 28.61 26.20 6.18
N GLY A 173 28.91 27.49 6.32
CA GLY A 173 30.02 28.17 5.69
C GLY A 173 31.33 27.40 5.71
N GLY A 174 32.07 27.58 4.62
CA GLY A 174 33.41 27.05 4.43
C GLY A 174 34.28 27.26 5.67
N PHE A 175 34.65 26.15 6.30
CA PHE A 175 35.96 26.04 6.92
C PHE A 175 36.93 25.68 5.80
N GLY A 176 37.46 26.72 5.16
CA GLY A 176 38.71 26.61 4.43
C GLY A 176 39.78 26.20 5.44
N LEU A 177 40.14 24.91 5.41
CA LEU A 177 41.41 24.46 5.97
C LEU A 177 42.47 24.92 4.96
N ASP A 178 43.05 26.09 5.24
CA ASP A 178 44.29 26.52 4.61
C ASP A 178 45.34 25.42 4.80
N PRO A 179 46.11 25.08 3.75
CA PRO A 179 47.27 24.22 3.91
C PRO A 179 48.29 24.90 4.81
N LEU A 180 48.71 24.21 5.87
CA LEU A 180 49.84 24.57 6.72
C LEU A 180 51.10 24.63 5.85
N ASP A 181 51.47 25.83 5.40
CA ASP A 181 52.84 26.16 5.01
C ASP A 181 53.67 26.31 6.29
N ASP A 182 54.68 25.45 6.40
CA ASP A 182 55.83 25.60 7.28
C ASP A 182 56.61 26.86 6.88
N ASP A 183 56.83 27.76 7.85
CA ASP A 183 58.02 28.63 8.02
C ASP A 183 57.61 29.92 8.74
N ASP A 184 57.89 30.03 10.05
CA ASP A 184 58.70 31.15 10.53
C ASP A 184 59.08 31.04 12.03
N GLU A 185 60.25 31.60 12.31
CA GLU A 185 61.10 31.44 13.49
C GLU A 185 60.51 31.80 14.87
N PRO A 186 61.09 31.27 15.97
CA PRO A 186 60.74 31.68 17.32
C PRO A 186 61.27 33.09 17.64
N PRO A 187 60.56 33.86 18.49
CA PRO A 187 60.84 35.29 18.71
C PRO A 187 62.01 35.50 19.66
N GLN A 188 62.84 36.51 19.39
CA GLN A 188 63.61 37.20 20.43
C GLN A 188 63.67 38.73 20.20
N PRO A 189 63.73 39.52 21.29
CA PRO A 189 63.43 40.95 21.33
C PRO A 189 64.70 41.84 21.28
N ILE A 190 64.46 43.17 21.34
CA ILE A 190 65.45 44.28 21.39
C ILE A 190 66.54 44.06 22.44
#